data_AF-A0A2W5VFX8-F1
#
_entry.id   AF-A0A2W5VFX8-F1
#
_cell.length_a   1.000
_cell.length_b   1.000
_cell.length_c   1.000
_cell.angle_alpha   90.00
_cell.angle_beta   90.00
_cell.angle_gamma   90.00
#
_symmetry.space_group_name_H-M   'P 1'
#
loop_
_entity.id
_entity.type
_entity.pdbx_description
1 polymer ?
#
loop_
_entity_poly.entity_id
_entity_poly.type
_entity_poly.pdbx_seq_one_letter_code
_entity_poly.pdbx_strand_id
1 'polypeptide(L)'
;MSFDQATPSEANEAIERARRSRGENALSYEVALPALGPDEFLTQRVLPKLAYFLDCRGVKPPASGGVFISLFSPAGLHFVDAGPVVQKLAEARSLTLAEVFRRYGADGAGDPPLLGG
;
A
#
# COMPACT_ATOMS: atom_id res chain seq x y z
N MET A 1 -19.71 -18.08 -12.13
CA MET A 1 -18.56 -18.25 -11.21
C MET A 1 -19.00 -17.63 -9.90
N SER A 2 -19.38 -18.45 -8.91
CA SER A 2 -19.82 -17.95 -7.59
C SER A 2 -18.66 -18.09 -6.62
N PHE A 3 -18.11 -16.95 -6.19
CA PHE A 3 -17.16 -16.90 -5.09
C PHE A 3 -17.94 -16.48 -3.84
N ASP A 4 -17.99 -17.36 -2.85
CA ASP A 4 -18.47 -17.04 -1.50
C ASP A 4 -17.68 -17.91 -0.51
N GLN A 5 -17.00 -17.28 0.47
CA GLN A 5 -16.95 -17.83 1.83
C GLN A 5 -16.45 -16.86 2.91
N ALA A 6 -17.10 -16.96 4.09
CA ALA A 6 -17.03 -16.15 5.32
C ALA A 6 -15.92 -16.60 6.31
N THR A 7 -15.80 -16.15 7.58
CA THR A 7 -15.59 -14.76 8.04
C THR A 7 -14.20 -14.66 8.70
N PRO A 8 -13.39 -13.66 8.37
CA PRO A 8 -12.35 -13.13 9.26
C PRO A 8 -12.97 -12.14 10.26
N SER A 9 -13.96 -12.54 11.09
CA SER A 9 -14.83 -11.60 11.86
C SER A 9 -14.03 -10.52 12.60
N GLU A 10 -12.97 -10.90 13.32
CA GLU A 10 -12.16 -9.93 14.07
C GLU A 10 -11.41 -8.95 13.15
N ALA A 11 -10.88 -9.41 12.02
CA ALA A 11 -10.16 -8.59 11.06
C ALA A 11 -11.09 -7.65 10.28
N ASN A 12 -12.23 -8.16 9.80
CA ASN A 12 -13.24 -7.37 9.10
C ASN A 12 -13.81 -6.29 10.02
N GLU A 13 -14.14 -6.65 11.26
CA GLU A 13 -14.62 -5.68 12.24
C GLU A 13 -13.52 -4.68 12.61
N ALA A 14 -12.25 -5.10 12.70
CA ALA A 14 -11.14 -4.19 12.95
C ALA A 14 -10.94 -3.20 11.79
N ILE A 15 -11.03 -3.66 10.54
CA ILE A 15 -10.98 -2.81 9.34
C ILE A 15 -12.14 -1.83 9.35
N GLU A 16 -13.36 -2.28 9.63
CA GLU A 16 -14.54 -1.41 9.65
C GLU A 16 -14.54 -0.43 10.84
N ARG A 17 -13.98 -0.81 12.00
CA ARG A 17 -13.69 0.13 13.09
C ARG A 17 -12.64 1.16 12.66
N ALA A 18 -11.55 0.71 12.03
CA ALA A 18 -10.48 1.59 11.56
C ALA A 18 -10.98 2.57 10.48
N ARG A 19 -11.83 2.11 9.56
CA ARG A 19 -12.50 2.94 8.55
C ARG A 19 -13.38 3.99 9.21
N ARG A 20 -14.31 3.59 10.09
CA ARG A 20 -15.20 4.53 10.80
C ARG A 20 -14.44 5.59 11.59
N SER A 21 -13.34 5.21 12.26
CA SER A 21 -12.51 6.17 13.01
C SER A 21 -11.81 7.23 12.13
N ARG A 22 -11.60 6.93 10.85
CA ARG A 22 -10.95 7.81 9.86
C ARG A 22 -11.95 8.59 9.00
N GLY A 23 -13.24 8.25 9.08
CA GLY A 23 -14.33 8.85 8.31
C GLY A 23 -14.92 7.91 7.26
N GLU A 24 -16.14 8.19 6.83
CA GLU A 24 -16.95 7.33 5.95
C GLU A 24 -16.29 7.05 4.59
N ASN A 25 -15.47 7.99 4.10
CA ASN A 25 -14.77 7.88 2.83
C ASN A 25 -13.39 7.20 2.94
N ALA A 26 -13.00 6.71 4.12
CA ALA A 26 -11.73 6.04 4.29
C ALA A 26 -11.70 4.72 3.49
N LEU A 27 -10.55 4.41 2.89
CA LEU A 27 -10.35 3.23 2.06
C LEU A 27 -9.23 2.35 2.64
N SER A 28 -9.54 1.07 2.83
CA SER A 28 -8.56 0.04 3.21
C SER A 28 -7.86 -0.49 1.96
N TYR A 29 -6.54 -0.46 1.95
CA TYR A 29 -5.67 -1.17 1.01
C TYR A 29 -5.05 -2.36 1.72
N GLU A 30 -5.45 -3.57 1.37
CA GLU A 30 -5.05 -4.77 2.09
C GLU A 30 -3.72 -5.33 1.59
N VAL A 31 -2.81 -5.63 2.52
CA VAL A 31 -1.48 -6.17 2.24
C VAL A 31 -1.19 -7.32 3.18
N ALA A 32 -1.01 -8.52 2.63
CA ALA A 32 -0.51 -9.66 3.38
C ALA A 32 1.02 -9.74 3.26
N LEU A 33 1.72 -9.59 4.38
CA LEU A 33 3.16 -9.73 4.42
C LEU A 33 3.57 -11.20 4.31
N PRO A 34 4.53 -11.52 3.43
CA PRO A 34 5.12 -12.86 3.44
C PRO A 34 5.95 -13.06 4.71
N ALA A 35 6.05 -14.32 5.14
CA ALA A 35 6.90 -14.69 6.27
C ALA A 35 8.40 -14.46 6.00
N LEU A 36 8.82 -14.52 4.72
CA LEU A 36 10.19 -14.33 4.28
C LEU A 36 10.28 -13.11 3.36
N GLY A 37 11.32 -12.28 3.54
CA GLY A 37 11.59 -11.11 2.72
C GLY A 37 10.50 -10.01 2.74
N PRO A 38 9.94 -9.62 3.89
CA PRO A 38 8.87 -8.62 3.95
C PRO A 38 9.32 -7.24 3.41
N ASP A 39 10.57 -6.84 3.64
CA ASP A 39 11.11 -5.56 3.18
C ASP A 39 11.22 -5.51 1.66
N GLU A 40 11.74 -6.58 1.05
CA GLU A 40 11.83 -6.71 -0.40
C GLU A 40 10.42 -6.73 -1.02
N PHE A 41 9.50 -7.46 -0.41
CA PHE A 41 8.10 -7.49 -0.84
C PHE A 41 7.46 -6.11 -0.79
N LEU A 42 7.63 -5.38 0.31
CA LEU A 42 7.08 -4.04 0.46
C LEU A 42 7.67 -3.06 -0.57
N THR A 43 8.98 -3.10 -0.78
CA THR A 43 9.69 -2.15 -1.65
C THR A 43 9.55 -2.45 -3.14
N GLN A 44 9.49 -3.73 -3.53
CA GLN A 44 9.45 -4.15 -4.94
C GLN A 44 8.05 -4.52 -5.43
N ARG A 45 7.13 -4.96 -4.55
CA ARG A 45 5.80 -5.44 -4.94
C ARG A 45 4.68 -4.50 -4.49
N VAL A 46 4.74 -4.02 -3.25
CA VAL A 46 3.68 -3.17 -2.68
C VAL A 46 3.84 -1.72 -3.12
N LEU A 47 5.04 -1.15 -2.97
CA LEU A 47 5.29 0.27 -3.31
C LEU A 47 4.84 0.64 -4.73
N PRO A 48 5.17 -0.11 -5.81
CA PRO A 48 4.71 0.24 -7.15
C PRO A 48 3.17 0.24 -7.28
N LYS A 49 2.51 -0.80 -6.74
CA LYS A 49 1.05 -0.94 -6.83
C LYS A 49 0.33 0.11 -5.99
N LEU A 50 0.88 0.43 -4.82
CA LEU A 50 0.33 1.45 -3.93
C LEU A 50 0.48 2.84 -4.52
N ALA A 51 1.64 3.16 -5.11
CA ALA A 51 1.85 4.43 -5.82
C ALA A 51 0.84 4.60 -6.97
N TYR A 52 0.69 3.58 -7.83
CA TYR A 52 -0.31 3.56 -8.89
C TYR A 52 -1.73 3.79 -8.34
N PHE A 53 -2.11 3.05 -7.29
CA PHE A 53 -3.44 3.13 -6.68
C PHE A 53 -3.78 4.52 -6.13
N LEU A 54 -2.80 5.18 -5.50
CA LEU A 54 -2.94 6.52 -4.97
C LEU A 54 -3.01 7.56 -6.08
N ASP A 55 -2.19 7.40 -7.13
CA ASP A 55 -2.16 8.32 -8.26
C ASP A 55 -3.48 8.30 -9.05
N CYS A 56 -4.05 7.12 -9.30
CA CYS A 56 -5.38 6.98 -9.91
C CYS A 56 -6.51 7.66 -9.10
N ARG A 57 -6.28 7.93 -7.81
CA ARG A 57 -7.22 8.62 -6.91
C ARG A 57 -6.89 10.11 -6.74
N GLY A 58 -5.84 10.60 -7.41
CA GLY A 58 -5.35 11.97 -7.24
C GLY A 58 -4.77 12.25 -5.86
N VAL A 59 -4.38 11.21 -5.11
CA VAL A 59 -3.79 11.36 -3.77
C VAL A 59 -2.30 11.63 -3.89
N LYS A 60 -1.84 12.70 -3.24
CA LYS A 60 -0.43 13.12 -3.25
C LYS A 60 0.21 12.94 -1.86
N PRO A 61 1.09 11.95 -1.67
CA PRO A 61 1.85 11.79 -0.43
C PRO A 61 2.66 13.05 -0.08
N PRO A 62 2.91 13.33 1.22
CA PRO A 62 2.69 12.45 2.38
C PRO A 62 1.23 12.36 2.86
N ALA A 63 0.31 13.13 2.27
CA ALA A 63 -1.10 12.97 2.55
C ALA A 63 -1.62 11.61 2.06
N SER A 64 -2.51 11.01 2.83
CA SER A 64 -3.06 9.68 2.52
C SER A 64 -4.40 9.72 1.81
N GLY A 65 -5.07 10.88 1.77
CA GLY A 65 -6.36 11.03 1.08
C GLY A 65 -7.44 10.06 1.58
N GLY A 66 -7.42 9.71 2.87
CA GLY A 66 -8.32 8.72 3.46
C GLY A 66 -7.92 7.25 3.23
N VAL A 67 -6.83 6.99 2.51
CA VAL A 67 -6.32 5.62 2.28
C VAL A 67 -5.44 5.17 3.44
N PHE A 68 -5.74 4.01 4.01
CA PHE A 68 -4.89 3.33 4.98
C PHE A 68 -4.62 1.90 4.53
N ILE A 69 -3.54 1.32 5.00
CA ILE A 69 -3.12 -0.04 4.71
C ILE A 69 -3.52 -0.92 5.88
N SER A 70 -4.26 -1.98 5.55
CA SER A 70 -4.54 -3.09 6.47
C SER A 70 -3.48 -4.16 6.24
N LEU A 71 -2.45 -4.13 7.09
CA LEU A 71 -1.23 -4.92 6.96
C LEU A 71 -1.33 -6.18 7.81
N PHE A 72 -1.51 -7.33 7.16
CA PHE A 72 -1.54 -8.64 7.81
C PHE A 72 -0.12 -9.16 7.94
N SER A 73 0.32 -9.42 9.17
CA SER A 73 1.63 -9.99 9.49
C SER A 73 1.47 -11.22 10.40
N PRO A 74 2.54 -12.03 10.60
CA PRO A 74 2.52 -13.11 11.58
C PRO A 74 2.21 -12.64 13.01
N ALA A 75 2.47 -11.37 13.34
CA ALA A 75 2.18 -10.78 14.65
C ALA A 75 0.75 -10.24 14.78
N GLY A 76 -0.03 -10.21 13.68
CA GLY A 76 -1.39 -9.72 13.66
C GLY A 76 -1.65 -8.67 12.57
N LEU A 77 -2.77 -7.95 12.72
CA LEU A 77 -3.26 -6.95 11.78
C LEU A 77 -2.90 -5.53 12.26
N HIS A 78 -2.25 -4.77 11.39
CA HIS A 78 -1.84 -3.38 11.66
C HIS A 78 -2.51 -2.43 10.68
N PHE A 79 -2.87 -1.22 11.15
CA PHE A 79 -3.43 -0.17 10.31
C PHE A 79 -2.49 1.01 10.25
N VAL A 80 -2.00 1.33 9.05
CA VAL A 80 -1.02 2.41 8.84
C VAL A 80 -1.46 3.30 7.69
N ASP A 81 -1.22 4.60 7.78
CA ASP A 81 -1.66 5.52 6.74
C ASP A 81 -0.79 5.38 5.48
N ALA A 82 -1.42 5.39 4.30
CA ALA A 82 -0.74 5.03 3.05
C ALA A 82 0.34 6.04 2.64
N GLY A 83 0.10 7.34 2.82
CA GLY A 83 1.05 8.40 2.45
C GLY A 83 2.40 8.27 3.17
N PRO A 84 2.44 8.21 4.51
CA PRO A 84 3.67 7.97 5.27
C PRO A 84 4.36 6.65 4.92
N VAL A 85 3.61 5.59 4.61
CA VAL A 85 4.22 4.32 4.18
C VAL A 85 4.91 4.46 2.83
N VAL A 86 4.27 5.06 1.84
CA VAL A 86 4.89 5.30 0.52
C VAL A 86 6.16 6.13 0.67
N GLN A 87 6.14 7.15 1.53
CA GLN A 87 7.33 7.96 1.81
C GLN A 87 8.46 7.10 2.39
N LYS A 88 8.20 6.31 3.43
CA LYS A 88 9.22 5.44 4.05
C LYS A 88 9.79 4.41 3.07
N LEU A 89 8.93 3.82 2.22
CA LEU A 89 9.37 2.84 1.23
C LEU A 89 10.16 3.49 0.09
N ALA A 90 9.84 4.74 -0.28
CA ALA A 90 10.64 5.53 -1.21
C ALA A 90 12.04 5.78 -0.65
N GLU A 91 12.12 6.23 0.61
CA GLU A 91 13.37 6.47 1.33
C GLU A 91 14.22 5.20 1.43
N ALA A 92 13.61 4.05 1.75
CA ALA A 92 14.28 2.75 1.80
C ALA A 92 14.91 2.35 0.45
N ARG A 93 14.36 2.84 -0.67
CA ARG A 93 14.91 2.65 -2.03
C ARG A 93 15.81 3.81 -2.48
N SER A 94 16.09 4.78 -1.62
CA SER A 94 16.79 6.01 -1.97
C SER A 94 16.13 6.79 -3.12
N LEU A 95 14.80 6.78 -3.15
CA LEU A 95 13.98 7.50 -4.14
C LEU A 95 13.24 8.67 -3.46
N THR A 96 12.98 9.73 -4.22
CA THR A 96 12.03 10.77 -3.82
C THR A 96 10.61 10.31 -4.14
N LEU A 97 9.59 10.90 -3.49
CA LEU A 97 8.20 10.65 -3.85
C LEU A 97 7.93 10.98 -5.33
N ALA A 98 8.44 12.11 -5.84
CA ALA A 98 8.30 12.46 -7.24
C ALA A 98 8.85 11.37 -8.17
N GLU A 99 9.99 10.77 -7.83
CA GLU A 99 10.59 9.68 -8.60
C GLU A 99 9.75 8.39 -8.53
N VAL A 100 9.21 8.06 -7.36
CA VAL A 100 8.29 6.91 -7.19
C VAL A 100 7.06 7.07 -8.09
N PHE A 101 6.40 8.22 -8.08
CA PHE A 101 5.21 8.46 -8.90
C PHE A 101 5.53 8.62 -10.38
N ARG A 102 6.70 9.14 -10.75
CA ARG A 102 7.18 9.14 -12.13
C ARG A 102 7.38 7.72 -12.68
N ARG A 103 7.86 6.79 -11.84
CA ARG A 103 8.08 5.38 -12.23
C ARG A 103 6.82 4.54 -12.18
N TYR A 104 6.01 4.70 -11.14
CA TYR A 104 4.92 3.78 -10.81
C TYR A 104 3.54 4.43 -10.68
N GLY A 105 3.41 5.72 -10.96
CA GLY A 105 2.11 6.37 -11.08
C GLY A 105 1.30 5.80 -12.26
N ALA A 106 0.09 6.33 -12.46
CA ALA A 106 -0.82 5.88 -13.50
C ALA A 106 -0.19 5.93 -14.91
N ASP A 107 0.64 6.94 -15.15
CA ASP A 107 1.38 7.15 -16.41
C ASP A 107 2.85 6.66 -16.34
N GLY A 108 3.20 5.88 -15.31
CA GLY A 108 4.57 5.46 -15.03
C GLY A 108 5.10 4.39 -16.00
N ALA A 109 6.40 4.46 -16.31
CA ALA A 109 7.07 3.52 -17.22
C ALA A 109 7.69 2.29 -16.51
N GLY A 110 7.57 2.18 -15.19
CA GLY A 110 8.23 1.17 -14.37
C GLY A 110 9.68 1.53 -14.02
N ASP A 111 10.41 0.54 -13.48
CA ASP A 111 11.83 0.70 -13.23
C ASP A 111 12.62 0.76 -14.55
N PRO A 112 13.67 1.59 -14.63
CA PRO A 112 14.53 1.62 -15.80
C PRO A 112 15.17 0.23 -15.99
N PRO A 113 15.39 -0.22 -17.24
CA PRO A 113 16.07 -1.46 -17.51
C PRO A 113 17.47 -1.43 -16.87
N LEU A 114 17.82 -2.50 -16.14
CA LEU A 114 19.17 -2.69 -15.64
C LEU A 114 20.09 -2.87 -16.85
N LEU A 115 20.95 -1.88 -17.12
CA LEU A 115 21.98 -2.00 -18.14
C LEU A 115 23.08 -2.93 -17.60
N GLY A 116 23.06 -4.20 -18.00
CA GLY A 116 24.15 -5.16 -17.78
C GLY A 116 23.72 -6.41 -17.02
N GLY A 117 23.60 -7.51 -17.76
CA GLY A 117 23.76 -8.88 -17.26
C GLY A 117 24.99 -9.51 -17.90
#